data_AF-A0A0N9XG14-F1
#
_entry.id   AF-A0A0N9XG14-F1
#
_cell.length_a   1.000
_cell.length_b   1.000
_cell.length_c   1.000
_cell.angle_alpha   90.00
_cell.angle_beta   90.00
_cell.angle_gamma   90.00
#
_symmetry.space_group_name_H-M   'P 1'
#
loop_
_entity.id
_entity.type
_entity.pdbx_description
1 polymer ?
#
loop_
_entity_poly.entity_id
_entity_poly.type
_entity_poly.pdbx_seq_one_letter_code
_entity_poly.pdbx_strand_id
1 'polypeptide(L)'
;MADWSGGQFGNSGQPSAPGWPTTNPNFSSAPPPPFSDYPLSTPPPVFGAPPGAPPPKRRKGMVIGLVAAAVVTVLAVLAALTVVITRSDSSDGTGAGGDSPQAAVVGYLEALARGDAATAMSYGKSQPVSAELLTDEILRRQIAKWPITDIRVLDTTDNSVISQVHVTAKFGNEVSEAKLLVEKQGGWKISNAFIKIDKTQIGQKDAETVTVFGKPIDQARYVFPGWVDIGSSSPYLSVTSKPMLLQQLAAGASVMSMTFNLSDAGEQAVRAAIPASLALCTDSNLIRPPGCPVHITATNYVDGTAKWGPIVGAETFKIIPLTSAMTASVVGTLTATITVQHNSGAVVPNTVTVAVSGSADLSTSPPKLTWN
;
A
#
# COMPACT_ATOMS: atom_id res chain seq x y z
N MET A 1 18.27 46.48 -34.34
CA MET A 1 16.95 47.10 -34.61
C MET A 1 15.91 46.08 -34.13
N ALA A 2 15.07 46.30 -33.14
CA ALA A 2 14.64 47.54 -32.50
C ALA A 2 14.36 47.29 -31.01
N ASP A 3 14.52 48.37 -30.25
CA ASP A 3 14.19 48.57 -28.84
C ASP A 3 12.81 48.04 -28.44
N TRP A 4 12.75 47.49 -27.22
CA TRP A 4 11.51 47.37 -26.45
C TRP A 4 11.70 48.08 -25.11
N SER A 5 11.26 49.34 -25.10
CA SER A 5 11.11 50.20 -23.93
C SER A 5 9.69 50.13 -23.37
N GLY A 6 9.58 50.02 -22.05
CA GLY A 6 8.55 50.69 -21.22
C GLY A 6 7.10 50.21 -21.36
N GLY A 7 6.59 49.58 -20.31
CA GLY A 7 5.16 49.30 -20.15
C GLY A 7 4.79 49.05 -18.69
N GLN A 8 4.58 50.14 -17.95
CA GLN A 8 4.10 50.18 -16.58
C GLN A 8 2.58 49.88 -16.57
N PHE A 9 2.19 48.74 -16.00
CA PHE A 9 0.81 48.41 -15.61
C PHE A 9 0.91 47.89 -14.18
N GLY A 10 0.27 48.47 -13.17
CA GLY A 10 -1.15 48.77 -13.10
C GLY A 10 -1.71 47.89 -11.99
N ASN A 11 -1.60 48.38 -10.76
CA ASN A 11 -2.08 47.75 -9.53
C ASN A 11 -3.62 47.66 -9.56
N SER A 12 -4.18 46.47 -9.81
CA SER A 12 -5.63 46.24 -9.77
C SER A 12 -5.99 45.17 -8.74
N GLY A 13 -6.61 45.67 -7.66
CA GLY A 13 -7.59 45.06 -6.76
C GLY A 13 -7.74 43.54 -6.73
N GLN A 14 -7.27 42.94 -5.64
CA GLN A 14 -7.83 41.70 -5.10
C GLN A 14 -9.18 42.01 -4.42
N PRO A 15 -10.29 41.34 -4.79
CA PRO A 15 -11.53 41.42 -4.03
C PRO A 15 -11.39 40.66 -2.71
N SER A 16 -11.67 41.35 -1.61
CA SER A 16 -11.73 40.81 -0.24
C SER A 16 -12.86 39.78 -0.11
N ALA A 17 -12.54 38.61 0.46
CA ALA A 17 -13.52 37.60 0.81
C ALA A 17 -14.49 38.11 1.92
N PRO A 18 -15.80 37.83 1.85
CA PRO A 18 -16.75 38.23 2.89
C PRO A 18 -16.45 37.53 4.23
N GLY A 19 -16.35 38.33 5.29
CA GLY A 19 -16.12 37.89 6.65
C GLY A 19 -17.26 37.05 7.23
N TRP A 20 -16.89 36.08 8.06
CA TRP A 20 -17.81 35.31 8.88
C TRP A 20 -18.39 36.20 9.99
N PRO A 21 -19.71 36.23 10.20
CA PRO A 21 -20.30 36.99 11.28
C PRO A 21 -19.94 36.37 12.63
N THR A 22 -19.36 37.20 13.49
CA THR A 22 -19.09 36.97 14.89
C THR A 22 -20.37 37.05 15.72
N THR A 23 -20.38 36.30 16.82
CA THR A 23 -21.17 36.50 18.06
C THR A 23 -22.70 36.45 17.96
N ASN A 24 -23.27 35.30 18.36
CA ASN A 24 -24.64 35.22 18.86
C ASN A 24 -24.62 35.01 20.39
N PRO A 25 -24.94 36.03 21.22
CA PRO A 25 -24.97 35.91 22.67
C PRO A 25 -26.39 35.53 23.11
N ASN A 26 -26.76 34.25 22.96
CA ASN A 26 -27.90 33.69 23.70
C ASN A 26 -27.97 32.17 23.53
N PHE A 27 -27.21 31.45 24.36
CA PHE A 27 -27.56 30.08 24.73
C PHE A 27 -27.59 30.02 26.25
N SER A 28 -28.79 30.17 26.78
CA SER A 28 -29.14 29.87 28.16
C SER A 28 -29.03 28.36 28.39
N SER A 29 -28.25 27.98 29.39
CA SER A 29 -28.10 26.60 29.86
C SER A 29 -29.42 26.09 30.45
N ALA A 30 -30.05 25.11 29.80
CA ALA A 30 -31.15 24.35 30.38
C ALA A 30 -30.62 23.36 31.44
N PRO A 31 -31.29 23.20 32.60
CA PRO A 31 -30.86 22.25 33.62
C PRO A 31 -31.14 20.80 33.19
N PRO A 32 -30.30 19.83 33.62
CA PRO A 32 -30.50 18.42 33.32
C PRO A 32 -31.73 17.85 34.06
N PRO A 33 -32.47 16.90 33.47
CA PRO A 33 -33.61 16.25 34.12
C PRO A 33 -33.15 15.33 35.27
N PRO A 34 -33.99 15.15 36.31
CA PRO A 34 -33.64 14.40 37.51
C PRO A 34 -33.57 12.88 37.27
N PHE A 35 -32.54 12.26 37.84
CA PHE A 35 -32.36 10.81 37.89
C PHE A 35 -33.44 10.17 38.77
N SER A 36 -34.04 9.09 38.27
CA SER A 36 -35.00 8.26 39.02
C SER A 36 -34.27 7.09 39.66
N ASP A 37 -34.37 6.98 40.98
CA ASP A 37 -33.86 5.88 41.80
C ASP A 37 -34.59 4.57 41.46
N TYR A 38 -33.84 3.55 41.04
CA TYR A 38 -34.32 2.17 40.96
C TYR A 38 -33.66 1.29 42.03
N PRO A 39 -34.42 0.43 42.72
CA PRO A 39 -33.94 -0.31 43.90
C PRO A 39 -33.04 -1.51 43.56
N LEU A 40 -32.03 -1.72 44.41
CA LEU A 40 -31.10 -2.85 44.44
C LEU A 40 -31.85 -4.18 44.58
N SER A 41 -31.74 -5.03 43.56
CA SER A 41 -32.26 -6.40 43.55
C SER A 41 -31.16 -7.40 43.91
N THR A 42 -31.45 -8.25 44.90
CA THR A 42 -30.65 -9.34 45.43
C THR A 42 -30.34 -10.45 44.42
N PRO A 43 -29.18 -11.12 44.48
CA PRO A 43 -28.84 -12.20 43.56
C PRO A 43 -29.56 -13.52 43.90
N PRO A 44 -30.04 -14.29 42.89
CA PRO A 44 -30.57 -15.65 43.07
C PRO A 44 -29.45 -16.71 43.15
N PRO A 45 -29.76 -17.92 43.66
CA PRO A 45 -28.78 -18.90 44.12
C PRO A 45 -28.05 -19.68 43.02
N VAL A 46 -26.81 -20.05 43.34
CA VAL A 46 -25.89 -20.88 42.55
C VAL A 46 -26.36 -22.33 42.54
N PHE A 47 -26.68 -22.86 41.36
CA PHE A 47 -26.86 -24.30 41.12
C PHE A 47 -25.53 -24.90 40.63
N GLY A 48 -25.12 -26.00 41.27
CA GLY A 48 -23.85 -26.68 41.05
C GLY A 48 -23.69 -27.33 39.68
N ALA A 49 -22.46 -27.27 39.15
CA ALA A 49 -22.04 -28.02 37.98
C ALA A 49 -21.70 -29.48 38.36
N PRO A 50 -22.13 -30.49 37.56
CA PRO A 50 -21.67 -31.85 37.74
C PRO A 50 -20.21 -32.04 37.29
N PRO A 51 -19.48 -33.03 37.81
CA PRO A 51 -18.03 -33.17 37.60
C PRO A 51 -17.70 -33.94 36.31
N GLY A 52 -16.64 -33.48 35.63
CA GLY A 52 -15.76 -34.33 34.83
C GLY A 52 -16.19 -34.66 33.40
N ALA A 53 -15.72 -33.87 32.44
CA ALA A 53 -15.46 -34.34 31.08
C ALA A 53 -14.00 -33.99 30.69
N PRO A 54 -13.21 -34.94 30.17
CA PRO A 54 -11.79 -34.74 29.88
C PRO A 54 -11.57 -33.81 28.68
N PRO A 55 -10.42 -33.12 28.59
CA PRO A 55 -10.18 -32.12 27.54
C PRO A 55 -10.18 -32.77 26.14
N PRO A 56 -10.88 -32.21 25.14
CA PRO A 56 -10.86 -32.77 23.80
C PRO A 56 -9.49 -32.57 23.14
N LYS A 57 -8.85 -33.72 22.84
CA LYS A 57 -7.61 -33.84 22.07
C LYS A 57 -7.74 -33.19 20.69
N ARG A 58 -6.77 -32.34 20.34
CA ARG A 58 -6.46 -31.90 18.97
C ARG A 58 -6.38 -33.11 18.02
N ARG A 59 -7.21 -33.13 16.98
CA ARG A 59 -7.01 -33.98 15.80
C ARG A 59 -6.86 -33.09 14.57
N LYS A 60 -5.61 -32.94 14.14
CA LYS A 60 -5.26 -32.52 12.78
C LYS A 60 -5.70 -33.64 11.82
N GLY A 61 -6.29 -33.25 10.69
CA GLY A 61 -6.47 -34.10 9.52
C GLY A 61 -7.77 -34.88 9.48
N MET A 62 -8.88 -34.23 9.09
CA MET A 62 -9.95 -34.80 8.25
C MET A 62 -11.01 -33.74 7.89
N VAL A 63 -10.60 -32.58 7.34
CA VAL A 63 -11.54 -31.59 6.76
C VAL A 63 -11.18 -31.25 5.30
N ILE A 64 -10.07 -31.78 4.79
CA ILE A 64 -9.59 -31.53 3.41
C ILE A 64 -10.28 -32.43 2.37
N GLY A 65 -11.04 -33.46 2.78
CA GLY A 65 -11.71 -34.38 1.86
C GLY A 65 -13.08 -33.94 1.35
N LEU A 66 -13.80 -33.06 2.06
CA LEU A 66 -15.22 -32.77 1.77
C LEU A 66 -15.47 -31.37 1.20
N VAL A 67 -14.48 -30.47 1.25
CA VAL A 67 -14.52 -29.16 0.58
C VAL A 67 -14.07 -29.26 -0.89
N ALA A 68 -13.22 -30.24 -1.22
CA ALA A 68 -12.76 -30.45 -2.60
C ALA A 68 -13.86 -30.94 -3.55
N ALA A 69 -14.82 -31.76 -3.06
CA ALA A 69 -15.89 -32.30 -3.89
C ALA A 69 -17.01 -31.28 -4.18
N ALA A 70 -17.27 -30.35 -3.26
CA ALA A 70 -18.28 -29.30 -3.42
C ALA A 70 -17.81 -28.16 -4.35
N VAL A 71 -16.51 -27.83 -4.35
CA VAL A 71 -15.95 -26.81 -5.25
C VAL A 71 -15.90 -27.31 -6.70
N VAL A 72 -15.57 -28.59 -6.93
CA VAL A 72 -15.55 -29.17 -8.29
C VAL A 72 -16.95 -29.26 -8.90
N THR A 73 -17.98 -29.55 -8.10
CA THR A 73 -19.37 -29.61 -8.59
C THR A 73 -19.97 -28.22 -8.86
N VAL A 74 -19.66 -27.22 -8.02
CA VAL A 74 -20.10 -25.83 -8.27
C VAL A 74 -19.38 -25.23 -9.49
N LEU A 75 -18.09 -25.53 -9.70
CA LEU A 75 -17.36 -25.10 -10.90
C LEU A 75 -17.87 -25.78 -12.18
N ALA A 76 -18.24 -27.07 -12.12
CA ALA A 76 -18.83 -27.76 -13.26
C ALA A 76 -20.24 -27.24 -13.61
N VAL A 77 -21.05 -26.87 -12.61
CA VAL A 77 -22.39 -26.30 -12.83
C VAL A 77 -22.33 -24.84 -13.31
N LEU A 78 -21.35 -24.05 -12.85
CA LEU A 78 -21.13 -22.69 -13.35
C LEU A 78 -20.53 -22.68 -14.77
N ALA A 79 -19.68 -23.65 -15.11
CA ALA A 79 -19.19 -23.83 -16.49
C ALA A 79 -20.30 -24.31 -17.45
N ALA A 80 -21.33 -25.00 -16.94
CA ALA A 80 -22.47 -25.45 -17.74
C ALA A 80 -23.48 -24.34 -18.07
N LEU A 81 -23.49 -23.23 -17.33
CA LEU A 81 -24.46 -22.14 -17.52
C LEU A 81 -23.99 -21.00 -18.45
N THR A 82 -22.73 -21.02 -18.92
CA THR A 82 -22.20 -19.99 -19.83
C THR A 82 -22.03 -20.44 -21.29
N VAL A 83 -22.51 -21.64 -21.65
CA VAL A 83 -22.48 -22.10 -23.06
C VAL A 83 -23.77 -21.71 -23.78
N VAL A 84 -23.91 -20.42 -24.10
CA VAL A 84 -24.78 -19.96 -25.21
C VAL A 84 -24.01 -18.93 -26.02
N ILE A 85 -22.99 -19.39 -26.76
CA ILE A 85 -22.56 -18.76 -28.02
C ILE A 85 -22.28 -19.89 -29.01
N THR A 86 -22.94 -19.80 -30.15
CA THR A 86 -22.90 -20.71 -31.30
C THR A 86 -21.47 -21.04 -31.73
N ARG A 87 -21.06 -22.30 -31.61
CA ARG A 87 -19.88 -22.84 -32.30
C ARG A 87 -20.23 -23.06 -33.77
N SER A 88 -19.54 -22.36 -34.65
CA SER A 88 -19.41 -22.73 -36.06
C SER A 88 -17.98 -23.22 -36.23
N ASP A 89 -17.82 -24.52 -36.47
CA ASP A 89 -16.54 -25.14 -36.76
C ASP A 89 -15.97 -24.57 -38.08
N SER A 90 -14.73 -24.11 -38.05
CA SER A 90 -13.88 -23.97 -39.25
C SER A 90 -12.42 -24.12 -38.84
N SER A 91 -11.80 -25.14 -39.42
CA SER A 91 -10.43 -25.57 -39.21
C SER A 91 -9.41 -24.71 -39.96
N ASP A 92 -8.16 -24.85 -39.51
CA ASP A 92 -6.88 -24.57 -40.18
C ASP A 92 -6.33 -23.14 -40.14
N GLY A 93 -5.39 -22.94 -39.19
CA GLY A 93 -4.48 -21.81 -39.16
C GLY A 93 -3.81 -21.69 -37.79
N THR A 94 -2.50 -21.95 -37.73
CA THR A 94 -1.68 -21.89 -36.52
C THR A 94 -1.71 -20.51 -35.84
N GLY A 95 -2.62 -20.35 -34.88
CA GLY A 95 -2.72 -19.22 -33.96
C GLY A 95 -4.16 -19.05 -33.47
N ALA A 96 -4.39 -19.17 -32.14
CA ALA A 96 -5.72 -19.03 -31.55
C ALA A 96 -6.18 -17.56 -31.47
N GLY A 97 -6.27 -16.88 -32.62
CA GLY A 97 -7.04 -15.64 -32.73
C GLY A 97 -8.54 -15.95 -32.76
N GLY A 98 -9.37 -15.05 -32.23
CA GLY A 98 -10.82 -15.22 -32.31
C GLY A 98 -11.35 -14.99 -33.73
N ASP A 99 -12.48 -15.62 -34.07
CA ASP A 99 -13.18 -15.43 -35.36
C ASP A 99 -13.78 -14.03 -35.50
N SER A 100 -14.06 -13.38 -34.38
CA SER A 100 -14.51 -11.98 -34.26
C SER A 100 -13.73 -11.23 -33.18
N PRO A 101 -13.76 -9.88 -33.17
CA PRO A 101 -13.14 -9.10 -32.09
C PRO A 101 -13.65 -9.49 -30.70
N GLN A 102 -14.96 -9.72 -30.59
CA GLN A 102 -15.63 -10.13 -29.37
C GLN A 102 -15.17 -11.52 -28.92
N ALA A 103 -15.08 -12.47 -29.86
CA ALA A 103 -14.64 -13.83 -29.56
C ALA A 103 -13.19 -13.85 -29.06
N ALA A 104 -12.31 -12.99 -29.58
CA ALA A 104 -10.94 -12.87 -29.09
C ALA A 104 -10.89 -12.39 -27.64
N VAL A 105 -11.69 -11.38 -27.28
CA VAL A 105 -11.76 -10.85 -25.91
C VAL A 105 -12.38 -11.85 -24.94
N VAL A 106 -13.49 -12.47 -25.31
CA VAL A 106 -14.13 -13.49 -24.47
C VAL A 106 -13.20 -14.70 -24.28
N GLY A 107 -12.61 -15.21 -25.36
CA GLY A 107 -11.68 -16.34 -25.31
C GLY A 107 -10.47 -16.08 -24.42
N TYR A 108 -9.90 -14.87 -24.47
CA TYR A 108 -8.85 -14.44 -23.56
C TYR A 108 -9.29 -14.47 -22.09
N LEU A 109 -10.42 -13.84 -21.75
CA LEU A 109 -10.91 -13.77 -20.37
C LEU A 109 -11.30 -15.13 -19.81
N GLU A 110 -11.88 -16.01 -20.64
CA GLU A 110 -12.18 -17.38 -20.26
C GLU A 110 -10.91 -18.22 -20.06
N ALA A 111 -9.88 -18.03 -20.88
CA ALA A 111 -8.60 -18.69 -20.67
C ALA A 111 -7.96 -18.26 -19.35
N LEU A 112 -8.01 -16.96 -19.02
CA LEU A 112 -7.62 -16.46 -17.70
C LEU A 112 -8.42 -17.14 -16.58
N ALA A 113 -9.75 -17.20 -16.72
CA ALA A 113 -10.65 -17.79 -15.72
C ALA A 113 -10.38 -19.28 -15.48
N ARG A 114 -9.92 -20.02 -16.50
CA ARG A 114 -9.52 -21.44 -16.40
C ARG A 114 -8.12 -21.65 -15.86
N GLY A 115 -7.32 -20.59 -15.69
CA GLY A 115 -5.92 -20.72 -15.28
C GLY A 115 -5.00 -21.23 -16.39
N ASP A 116 -5.35 -20.97 -17.65
CA ASP A 116 -4.59 -21.37 -18.85
C ASP A 116 -3.86 -20.15 -19.44
N ALA A 117 -2.63 -19.94 -18.98
CA ALA A 117 -1.82 -18.79 -19.35
C ALA A 117 -1.37 -18.85 -20.81
N ALA A 118 -1.05 -20.05 -21.31
CA ALA A 118 -0.59 -20.23 -22.69
C ALA A 118 -1.70 -19.86 -23.68
N THR A 119 -2.92 -20.34 -23.45
CA THR A 119 -4.07 -19.97 -24.29
C THR A 119 -4.41 -18.49 -24.15
N ALA A 120 -4.39 -17.92 -22.93
CA ALA A 120 -4.63 -16.49 -22.76
C ALA A 120 -3.61 -15.64 -23.55
N MET A 121 -2.33 -15.98 -23.47
CA MET A 121 -1.28 -15.29 -24.21
C MET A 121 -1.41 -15.42 -25.73
N SER A 122 -1.98 -16.52 -26.23
CA SER A 122 -2.18 -16.72 -27.67
C SER A 122 -3.16 -15.73 -28.30
N TYR A 123 -4.11 -15.21 -27.52
CA TYR A 123 -5.02 -14.12 -27.91
C TYR A 123 -4.34 -12.74 -27.93
N GLY A 124 -3.14 -12.62 -27.37
CA GLY A 124 -2.34 -11.39 -27.40
C GLY A 124 -1.61 -11.22 -28.72
N LYS A 125 -1.49 -9.95 -29.15
CA LYS A 125 -0.61 -9.53 -30.24
C LYS A 125 0.79 -9.21 -29.74
N SER A 126 0.90 -8.40 -28.69
CA SER A 126 2.20 -8.05 -28.10
C SER A 126 2.83 -9.25 -27.39
N GLN A 127 4.16 -9.31 -27.42
CA GLN A 127 4.93 -10.30 -26.68
C GLN A 127 5.68 -9.61 -25.53
N PRO A 128 5.68 -10.21 -24.33
CA PRO A 128 6.43 -9.66 -23.21
C PRO A 128 7.92 -9.93 -23.44
N VAL A 129 8.78 -9.08 -22.89
CA VAL A 129 10.24 -9.34 -22.90
C VAL A 129 10.58 -10.54 -22.03
N SER A 130 9.76 -10.83 -21.01
CA SER A 130 9.90 -11.99 -20.13
C SER A 130 8.52 -12.55 -19.76
N ALA A 131 8.40 -13.88 -19.75
CA ALA A 131 7.19 -14.59 -19.35
C ALA A 131 7.27 -15.19 -17.93
N GLU A 132 8.26 -14.82 -17.12
CA GLU A 132 8.53 -15.45 -15.80
C GLU A 132 7.30 -15.48 -14.87
N LEU A 133 6.44 -14.46 -14.93
CA LEU A 133 5.22 -14.35 -14.14
C LEU A 133 3.92 -14.59 -14.94
N LEU A 134 4.04 -14.87 -16.25
CA LEU A 134 2.92 -15.15 -17.14
C LEU A 134 2.77 -16.66 -17.33
N THR A 135 2.59 -17.36 -16.20
CA THR A 135 2.51 -18.83 -16.15
C THR A 135 1.19 -19.29 -15.57
N ASP A 136 0.80 -20.53 -15.89
CA ASP A 136 -0.39 -21.16 -15.31
C ASP A 136 -0.36 -21.18 -13.77
N GLU A 137 0.81 -21.39 -13.17
CA GLU A 137 0.96 -21.45 -11.71
C GLU A 137 0.60 -20.10 -11.08
N ILE A 138 1.18 -19.01 -11.60
CA ILE A 138 0.88 -17.67 -11.12
C ILE A 138 -0.58 -17.33 -11.37
N LEU A 139 -1.10 -17.58 -12.58
CA LEU A 139 -2.48 -17.31 -12.92
C LEU A 139 -3.46 -18.09 -12.00
N ARG A 140 -3.18 -19.36 -11.69
CA ARG A 140 -3.96 -20.14 -10.71
C ARG A 140 -3.94 -19.51 -9.32
N ARG A 141 -2.79 -18.98 -8.86
CA ARG A 141 -2.72 -18.22 -7.59
C ARG A 141 -3.58 -16.95 -7.65
N GLN A 142 -3.61 -16.26 -8.78
CA GLN A 142 -4.45 -15.08 -8.98
C GLN A 142 -5.94 -15.43 -8.88
N ILE A 143 -6.42 -16.39 -9.67
CA ILE A 143 -7.85 -16.74 -9.70
C ILE A 143 -8.32 -17.45 -8.42
N ALA A 144 -7.42 -18.10 -7.67
CA ALA A 144 -7.74 -18.64 -6.35
C ALA A 144 -8.05 -17.54 -5.32
N LYS A 145 -7.46 -16.35 -5.48
CA LYS A 145 -7.76 -15.18 -4.66
C LYS A 145 -8.96 -14.42 -5.22
N TRP A 146 -8.90 -14.06 -6.49
CA TRP A 146 -9.92 -13.29 -7.20
C TRP A 146 -10.38 -14.05 -8.44
N PRO A 147 -11.40 -14.92 -8.30
CA PRO A 147 -11.98 -15.64 -9.44
C PRO A 147 -12.47 -14.68 -10.52
N ILE A 148 -12.31 -15.06 -11.77
CA ILE A 148 -12.80 -14.27 -12.92
C ILE A 148 -14.16 -14.81 -13.32
N THR A 149 -15.19 -13.96 -13.23
CA THR A 149 -16.58 -14.35 -13.51
C THR A 149 -17.34 -13.24 -14.23
N ASP A 150 -18.60 -13.49 -14.62
CA ASP A 150 -19.51 -12.46 -15.14
C ASP A 150 -18.96 -11.70 -16.37
N ILE A 151 -18.28 -12.42 -17.26
CA ILE A 151 -17.70 -11.88 -18.50
C ILE A 151 -18.83 -11.53 -19.46
N ARG A 152 -18.92 -10.25 -19.86
CA ARG A 152 -19.92 -9.76 -20.81
C ARG A 152 -19.33 -8.74 -21.76
N VAL A 153 -19.62 -8.88 -23.04
CA VAL A 153 -19.39 -7.82 -24.03
C VAL A 153 -20.59 -6.88 -24.00
N LEU A 154 -20.33 -5.59 -23.81
CA LEU A 154 -21.34 -4.54 -23.75
C LEU A 154 -21.61 -3.97 -25.14
N ASP A 155 -20.55 -3.62 -25.85
CA ASP A 155 -20.60 -3.12 -27.22
C ASP A 155 -19.29 -3.41 -27.95
N THR A 156 -19.30 -3.20 -29.26
CA THR A 156 -18.08 -3.25 -30.08
C THR A 156 -18.14 -2.17 -31.12
N THR A 157 -17.07 -1.38 -31.20
CA THR A 157 -16.84 -0.45 -32.29
C THR A 157 -15.99 -1.18 -33.32
N ASP A 158 -16.64 -1.63 -34.40
CA ASP A 158 -15.99 -2.41 -35.44
C ASP A 158 -15.34 -1.53 -36.50
N ASN A 159 -14.07 -1.80 -36.79
CA ASN A 159 -13.47 -1.44 -38.07
C ASN A 159 -12.83 -2.67 -38.69
N SER A 160 -12.65 -2.69 -40.02
CA SER A 160 -12.23 -3.88 -40.78
C SER A 160 -10.87 -4.47 -40.37
N VAL A 161 -10.02 -3.71 -39.66
CA VAL A 161 -8.66 -4.11 -39.28
C VAL A 161 -8.38 -3.92 -37.78
N ILE A 162 -9.04 -2.95 -37.14
CA ILE A 162 -8.84 -2.59 -35.73
C ILE A 162 -10.20 -2.29 -35.11
N SER A 163 -10.61 -3.07 -34.12
CA SER A 163 -11.87 -2.88 -33.40
C SER A 163 -11.60 -2.53 -31.93
N GLN A 164 -12.60 -1.93 -31.29
CA GLN A 164 -12.58 -1.70 -29.85
C GLN A 164 -13.74 -2.45 -29.22
N VAL A 165 -13.45 -3.41 -28.34
CA VAL A 165 -14.46 -4.22 -27.65
C VAL A 165 -14.64 -3.67 -26.25
N HIS A 166 -15.86 -3.23 -25.93
CA HIS A 166 -16.22 -2.81 -24.59
C HIS A 166 -16.68 -4.03 -23.79
N VAL A 167 -15.94 -4.36 -22.74
CA VAL A 167 -16.13 -5.59 -21.97
C VAL A 167 -16.18 -5.28 -20.48
N THR A 168 -17.01 -6.04 -19.77
CA THR A 168 -17.03 -6.09 -18.31
C THR A 168 -16.76 -7.51 -17.82
N ALA A 169 -16.05 -7.64 -16.70
CA ALA A 169 -15.83 -8.89 -15.99
C ALA A 169 -15.61 -8.62 -14.50
N LYS A 170 -15.94 -9.59 -13.65
CA LYS A 170 -15.63 -9.55 -12.21
C LYS A 170 -14.32 -10.24 -11.92
N PHE A 171 -13.48 -9.61 -11.10
CA PHE A 171 -12.25 -10.16 -10.54
C PHE A 171 -12.41 -10.20 -9.01
N GLY A 172 -12.81 -11.36 -8.48
CA GLY A 172 -13.29 -11.44 -7.10
C GLY A 172 -14.54 -10.57 -6.93
N ASN A 173 -14.47 -9.58 -6.06
CA ASN A 173 -15.57 -8.63 -5.82
C ASN A 173 -15.48 -7.35 -6.67
N GLU A 174 -14.37 -7.15 -7.40
CA GLU A 174 -14.15 -5.95 -8.20
C GLU A 174 -14.78 -6.12 -9.59
N VAL A 175 -15.58 -5.14 -10.01
CA VAL A 175 -16.09 -5.08 -11.39
C VAL A 175 -15.08 -4.30 -12.23
N SER A 176 -14.52 -4.93 -13.25
CA SER A 176 -13.66 -4.30 -14.24
C SER A 176 -14.42 -4.09 -15.53
N GLU A 177 -14.46 -2.85 -16.01
CA GLU A 177 -15.06 -2.46 -17.28
C GLU A 177 -14.01 -1.70 -18.09
N ALA A 178 -13.73 -2.16 -19.31
CA ALA A 178 -12.68 -1.60 -20.14
C ALA A 178 -13.02 -1.73 -21.62
N LYS A 179 -12.48 -0.81 -22.41
CA LYS A 179 -12.51 -0.89 -23.87
C LYS A 179 -11.17 -1.39 -24.38
N LEU A 180 -11.14 -2.64 -24.81
CA LEU A 180 -9.92 -3.32 -25.27
C LEU A 180 -9.74 -3.15 -26.78
N LEU A 181 -8.54 -2.79 -27.19
CA LEU A 181 -8.17 -2.67 -28.60
C LEU A 181 -7.84 -4.05 -29.16
N VAL A 182 -8.50 -4.44 -30.24
CA VAL A 182 -8.36 -5.74 -30.90
C VAL A 182 -7.98 -5.52 -32.36
N GLU A 183 -6.99 -6.25 -32.85
CA GLU A 183 -6.44 -6.09 -34.19
C GLU A 183 -6.45 -7.41 -34.95
N LYS A 184 -6.64 -7.34 -36.28
CA LYS A 184 -6.65 -8.51 -37.14
C LYS A 184 -5.23 -8.90 -37.58
N GLN A 185 -4.74 -10.06 -37.15
CA GLN A 185 -3.43 -10.63 -37.51
C GLN A 185 -3.52 -12.16 -37.62
N GLY A 186 -3.89 -12.67 -38.80
CA GLY A 186 -4.19 -14.11 -38.98
C GLY A 186 -5.41 -14.62 -38.19
N GLY A 187 -6.08 -13.72 -37.46
CA GLY A 187 -7.21 -13.89 -36.55
C GLY A 187 -7.34 -12.62 -35.69
N TRP A 188 -8.42 -12.46 -34.93
CA TRP A 188 -8.55 -11.30 -34.04
C TRP A 188 -7.73 -11.50 -32.76
N LYS A 189 -6.93 -10.49 -32.40
CA LYS A 189 -6.04 -10.52 -31.23
C LYS A 189 -6.13 -9.24 -30.43
N ILE A 190 -6.12 -9.35 -29.11
CA ILE A 190 -6.05 -8.19 -28.22
C ILE A 190 -4.66 -7.59 -28.32
N SER A 191 -4.58 -6.27 -28.37
CA SER A 191 -3.31 -5.54 -28.53
C SER A 191 -2.31 -5.89 -27.43
N ASN A 192 -2.78 -5.95 -26.18
CA ASN A 192 -1.99 -6.35 -25.00
C ASN A 192 -2.74 -7.38 -24.15
N ALA A 193 -2.10 -8.52 -23.87
CA ALA A 193 -2.63 -9.59 -23.03
C ALA A 193 -2.01 -9.63 -21.62
N PHE A 194 -1.23 -8.61 -21.27
CA PHE A 194 -0.54 -8.52 -19.98
C PHE A 194 -0.34 -7.06 -19.57
N ILE A 195 -0.17 -6.85 -18.27
CA ILE A 195 0.13 -5.57 -17.65
C ILE A 195 1.64 -5.53 -17.40
N LYS A 196 2.31 -4.48 -17.90
CA LYS A 196 3.73 -4.23 -17.62
C LYS A 196 3.88 -3.46 -16.33
N ILE A 197 4.73 -3.96 -15.45
CA ILE A 197 5.14 -3.32 -14.19
C ILE A 197 6.63 -3.00 -14.28
N ASP A 198 6.99 -1.73 -14.17
CA ASP A 198 8.39 -1.33 -14.10
C ASP A 198 8.61 -0.14 -13.14
N LYS A 199 9.85 0.05 -12.69
CA LYS A 199 10.20 1.08 -11.71
C LYS A 199 9.96 2.50 -12.22
N THR A 200 10.06 2.74 -13.53
CA THR A 200 9.88 4.08 -14.12
C THR A 200 8.45 4.58 -13.97
N GLN A 201 7.49 3.65 -13.88
CA GLN A 201 6.09 3.94 -13.67
C GLN A 201 5.74 4.30 -12.21
N ILE A 202 6.61 3.98 -11.23
CA ILE A 202 6.36 4.20 -9.80
C ILE A 202 7.00 5.52 -9.32
N GLY A 203 8.16 5.89 -9.86
CA GLY A 203 8.75 7.23 -9.69
C GLY A 203 9.23 7.59 -8.29
N GLN A 204 9.55 6.61 -7.43
CA GLN A 204 9.95 6.81 -6.02
C GLN A 204 11.15 5.92 -5.65
N LYS A 205 12.02 6.36 -4.72
CA LYS A 205 13.17 5.55 -4.26
C LYS A 205 12.72 4.24 -3.60
N ASP A 206 11.58 4.27 -2.92
CA ASP A 206 10.98 3.09 -2.28
C ASP A 206 10.61 1.98 -3.29
N ALA A 207 10.47 2.33 -4.57
CA ALA A 207 10.23 1.38 -5.66
C ALA A 207 11.34 0.34 -5.82
N GLU A 208 12.55 0.65 -5.35
CA GLU A 208 13.67 -0.31 -5.31
C GLU A 208 13.37 -1.53 -4.45
N THR A 209 12.48 -1.39 -3.47
CA THR A 209 12.12 -2.48 -2.58
C THR A 209 10.95 -3.32 -3.10
N VAL A 210 10.21 -2.85 -4.11
CA VAL A 210 8.97 -3.49 -4.55
C VAL A 210 9.23 -4.88 -5.13
N THR A 211 8.38 -5.82 -4.76
CA THR A 211 8.34 -7.17 -5.31
C THR A 211 6.98 -7.48 -5.93
N VAL A 212 6.98 -8.25 -7.02
CA VAL A 212 5.78 -8.80 -7.67
C VAL A 212 5.86 -10.32 -7.59
N PHE A 213 4.91 -10.96 -6.91
CA PHE A 213 4.96 -12.38 -6.56
C PHE A 213 6.29 -12.79 -5.90
N GLY A 214 6.79 -11.92 -5.00
CA GLY A 214 8.06 -12.12 -4.29
C GLY A 214 9.32 -11.89 -5.14
N LYS A 215 9.20 -11.51 -6.41
CA LYS A 215 10.33 -11.20 -7.29
C LYS A 215 10.60 -9.70 -7.33
N PRO A 216 11.85 -9.23 -7.16
CA PRO A 216 12.19 -7.81 -7.31
C PRO A 216 11.93 -7.32 -8.73
N ILE A 217 11.78 -6.01 -8.94
CA ILE A 217 11.54 -5.40 -10.27
C ILE A 217 12.84 -4.84 -10.86
N ASP A 218 13.90 -5.66 -10.95
CA ASP A 218 15.18 -5.23 -11.55
C ASP A 218 15.08 -5.01 -13.07
N GLN A 219 14.11 -5.67 -13.67
CA GLN A 219 13.65 -5.48 -15.05
C GLN A 219 12.12 -5.50 -15.04
N ALA A 220 11.49 -5.04 -16.10
CA ALA A 220 10.04 -5.03 -16.20
C ALA A 220 9.45 -6.43 -15.91
N ARG A 221 8.39 -6.45 -15.12
CA ARG A 221 7.60 -7.64 -14.79
C ARG A 221 6.29 -7.57 -15.55
N TYR A 222 5.77 -8.71 -15.97
CA TYR A 222 4.54 -8.79 -16.75
C TYR A 222 3.57 -9.72 -16.05
N VAL A 223 2.34 -9.27 -15.83
CA VAL A 223 1.33 -10.03 -15.08
C VAL A 223 -0.01 -10.03 -15.82
N PHE A 224 -0.83 -11.05 -15.57
CA PHE A 224 -2.21 -11.03 -16.02
C PHE A 224 -3.07 -10.09 -15.16
N PRO A 225 -4.16 -9.54 -15.69
CA PRO A 225 -5.15 -8.82 -14.90
C PRO A 225 -5.73 -9.69 -13.78
N GLY A 226 -5.93 -9.08 -12.61
CA GLY A 226 -6.54 -9.68 -11.43
C GLY A 226 -5.80 -9.33 -10.15
N TRP A 227 -5.89 -10.23 -9.17
CA TRP A 227 -5.11 -10.11 -7.94
C TRP A 227 -3.62 -10.24 -8.26
N VAL A 228 -2.79 -9.33 -7.76
CA VAL A 228 -1.34 -9.39 -7.93
C VAL A 228 -0.71 -9.26 -6.56
N ASP A 229 0.24 -10.15 -6.26
CA ASP A 229 0.98 -10.16 -5.00
C ASP A 229 2.06 -9.07 -5.03
N ILE A 230 1.70 -7.87 -4.58
CA ILE A 230 2.64 -6.75 -4.43
C ILE A 230 3.16 -6.71 -3.00
N GLY A 231 4.47 -6.66 -2.86
CA GLY A 231 5.15 -6.66 -1.56
C GLY A 231 6.41 -5.80 -1.56
N SER A 232 7.16 -5.90 -0.45
CA SER A 232 8.49 -5.28 -0.30
C SER A 232 9.53 -6.33 0.07
N SER A 233 10.74 -6.17 -0.44
CA SER A 233 11.94 -6.85 0.01
C SER A 233 12.54 -6.21 1.26
N SER A 234 12.14 -4.97 1.61
CA SER A 234 12.52 -4.33 2.85
C SER A 234 11.62 -4.82 3.99
N PRO A 235 12.18 -5.31 5.12
CA PRO A 235 11.38 -5.66 6.28
C PRO A 235 10.77 -4.43 6.97
N TYR A 236 11.16 -3.22 6.57
CA TYR A 236 10.68 -1.98 7.19
C TYR A 236 9.54 -1.34 6.42
N LEU A 237 9.31 -1.70 5.16
CA LEU A 237 8.26 -1.11 4.33
C LEU A 237 7.16 -2.12 4.01
N SER A 238 5.93 -1.63 3.94
CA SER A 238 4.81 -2.34 3.33
C SER A 238 4.35 -1.58 2.09
N VAL A 239 3.90 -2.31 1.07
CA VAL A 239 3.47 -1.75 -0.21
C VAL A 239 2.06 -2.22 -0.48
N THR A 240 1.19 -1.28 -0.84
CA THR A 240 -0.15 -1.58 -1.34
C THR A 240 -0.32 -0.97 -2.72
N SER A 241 -1.20 -1.56 -3.54
CA SER A 241 -1.52 -1.04 -4.87
C SER A 241 -3.01 -1.08 -5.13
N LYS A 242 -3.46 -0.25 -6.08
CA LYS A 242 -4.80 -0.44 -6.65
C LYS A 242 -4.90 -1.78 -7.39
N PRO A 243 -6.11 -2.34 -7.55
CA PRO A 243 -6.37 -3.52 -8.38
C PRO A 243 -5.77 -3.37 -9.79
N MET A 244 -5.11 -4.42 -10.28
CA MET A 244 -4.53 -4.47 -11.63
C MET A 244 -5.52 -5.16 -12.58
N LEU A 245 -6.41 -4.42 -13.22
CA LEU A 245 -7.57 -4.96 -13.94
C LEU A 245 -7.50 -4.70 -15.46
N LEU A 246 -8.61 -4.85 -16.17
CA LEU A 246 -8.64 -4.76 -17.64
C LEU A 246 -8.30 -3.38 -18.18
N GLN A 247 -8.56 -2.33 -17.41
CA GLN A 247 -8.27 -0.95 -17.81
C GLN A 247 -6.78 -0.74 -18.08
N GLN A 248 -5.91 -1.48 -17.37
CA GLN A 248 -4.46 -1.44 -17.54
C GLN A 248 -3.97 -2.12 -18.84
N LEU A 249 -4.83 -2.84 -19.56
CA LEU A 249 -4.52 -3.38 -20.89
C LEU A 249 -4.81 -2.37 -22.01
N ALA A 250 -5.58 -1.32 -21.73
CA ALA A 250 -5.96 -0.33 -22.71
C ALA A 250 -4.76 0.51 -23.18
N ALA A 251 -4.78 0.94 -24.44
CA ALA A 251 -3.74 1.80 -25.00
C ALA A 251 -3.65 3.13 -24.20
N GLY A 252 -2.44 3.51 -23.81
CA GLY A 252 -2.20 4.73 -23.04
C GLY A 252 -2.65 4.68 -21.57
N ALA A 253 -2.96 3.51 -21.02
CA ALA A 253 -3.28 3.36 -19.61
C ALA A 253 -2.14 3.91 -18.73
N SER A 254 -2.47 4.91 -17.91
CA SER A 254 -1.53 5.55 -17.00
C SER A 254 -1.29 4.70 -15.74
N VAL A 255 -0.12 4.93 -15.17
CA VAL A 255 0.67 4.03 -14.34
C VAL A 255 0.09 3.70 -12.97
N MET A 256 0.45 2.51 -12.48
CA MET A 256 0.08 1.97 -11.17
C MET A 256 0.34 2.96 -10.04
N SER A 257 -0.70 3.28 -9.27
CA SER A 257 -0.54 3.95 -7.98
C SER A 257 -0.21 2.91 -6.91
N MET A 258 1.04 2.92 -6.44
CA MET A 258 1.47 2.18 -5.26
C MET A 258 1.60 3.13 -4.08
N THR A 259 1.20 2.67 -2.90
CA THR A 259 1.34 3.39 -1.64
C THR A 259 2.33 2.63 -0.76
N PHE A 260 3.36 3.35 -0.31
CA PHE A 260 4.35 2.82 0.62
C PHE A 260 3.98 3.24 2.04
N ASN A 261 4.08 2.33 2.99
CA ASN A 261 3.88 2.61 4.40
C ASN A 261 5.01 2.00 5.22
N LEU A 262 5.20 2.49 6.43
CA LEU A 262 6.03 1.80 7.40
C LEU A 262 5.33 0.51 7.81
N SER A 263 6.07 -0.59 7.87
CA SER A 263 5.58 -1.84 8.47
C SER A 263 5.71 -1.80 9.99
N ASP A 264 5.04 -2.71 10.69
CA ASP A 264 5.18 -2.86 12.15
C ASP A 264 6.64 -3.07 12.57
N ALA A 265 7.39 -3.88 11.82
CA ALA A 265 8.80 -4.11 12.06
C ALA A 265 9.65 -2.86 11.81
N GLY A 266 9.31 -2.06 10.79
CA GLY A 266 9.91 -0.75 10.54
C GLY A 266 9.66 0.24 11.67
N GLU A 267 8.41 0.31 12.15
CA GLU A 267 8.05 1.17 13.27
C GLU A 267 8.82 0.79 14.53
N GLN A 268 8.85 -0.50 14.86
CA GLN A 268 9.56 -1.00 16.02
C GLN A 268 11.07 -0.76 15.93
N ALA A 269 11.66 -0.94 14.74
CA ALA A 269 13.08 -0.69 14.52
C ALA A 269 13.46 0.80 14.68
N VAL A 270 12.63 1.72 14.16
CA VAL A 270 12.83 3.17 14.36
C VAL A 270 12.68 3.53 15.84
N ARG A 271 11.66 3.00 16.53
CA ARG A 271 11.46 3.24 17.97
C ARG A 271 12.65 2.76 18.80
N ALA A 272 13.29 1.65 18.42
CA ALA A 272 14.50 1.15 19.10
C ALA A 272 15.75 1.99 18.76
N ALA A 273 15.83 2.53 17.54
CA ALA A 273 16.97 3.35 17.11
C ALA A 273 17.05 4.70 17.84
N ILE A 274 15.92 5.28 18.27
CA ILE A 274 15.87 6.55 19.01
C ILE A 274 16.70 6.48 20.30
N PRO A 275 16.38 5.66 21.31
CA PRO A 275 17.16 5.61 22.56
C PRO A 275 18.59 5.13 22.32
N ALA A 276 18.82 4.23 21.36
CA ALA A 276 20.18 3.79 21.01
C ALA A 276 21.05 4.97 20.52
N SER A 277 20.48 5.88 19.73
CA SER A 277 21.18 7.09 19.28
C SER A 277 21.47 8.08 20.42
N LEU A 278 20.75 8.01 21.55
CA LEU A 278 20.95 8.92 22.68
C LEU A 278 22.10 8.48 23.59
N ALA A 279 22.60 7.25 23.45
CA ALA A 279 23.75 6.76 24.23
C ALA A 279 25.01 7.64 24.02
N LEU A 280 25.20 8.17 22.80
CA LEU A 280 26.31 9.10 22.51
C LEU A 280 26.23 10.40 23.33
N CYS A 281 25.04 10.80 23.77
CA CYS A 281 24.85 11.94 24.65
C CYS A 281 25.29 11.58 26.07
N THR A 282 24.79 10.45 26.58
CA THR A 282 25.01 10.04 27.97
C THR A 282 26.46 9.64 28.27
N ASP A 283 27.17 9.18 27.24
CA ASP A 283 28.58 8.76 27.34
C ASP A 283 29.58 9.93 27.19
N SER A 284 29.09 11.12 26.84
CA SER A 284 29.92 12.30 26.63
C SER A 284 30.09 13.12 27.91
N ASN A 285 31.21 13.84 28.03
CA ASN A 285 31.43 14.87 29.04
C ASN A 285 31.28 16.30 28.49
N LEU A 286 30.92 16.45 27.22
CA LEU A 286 30.73 17.75 26.59
C LEU A 286 29.32 18.28 26.88
N ILE A 287 29.19 19.61 27.00
CA ILE A 287 27.87 20.25 27.13
C ILE A 287 27.11 20.28 25.81
N ARG A 288 27.82 20.02 24.70
CA ARG A 288 27.28 19.88 23.34
C ARG A 288 27.95 18.71 22.62
N PRO A 289 27.60 17.46 22.97
CA PRO A 289 28.17 16.30 22.30
C PRO A 289 27.83 16.32 20.81
N PRO A 290 28.79 16.11 19.90
CA PRO A 290 28.53 16.02 18.47
C PRO A 290 27.48 14.94 18.16
N GLY A 291 26.44 15.30 17.40
CA GLY A 291 25.35 14.39 17.05
C GLY A 291 24.30 14.16 18.14
N CYS A 292 24.42 14.81 19.30
CA CYS A 292 23.40 14.76 20.34
C CYS A 292 22.32 15.82 20.11
N PRO A 293 21.03 15.44 20.08
CA PRO A 293 19.94 16.40 19.88
C PRO A 293 19.66 17.25 21.12
N VAL A 294 20.19 16.86 22.28
CA VAL A 294 20.06 17.59 23.55
C VAL A 294 21.39 18.22 23.92
N HIS A 295 21.43 19.55 24.05
CA HIS A 295 22.65 20.27 24.38
C HIS A 295 22.35 21.51 25.22
N ILE A 296 23.36 22.00 25.95
CA ILE A 296 23.29 23.27 26.66
C ILE A 296 23.88 24.38 25.78
N THR A 297 23.14 25.46 25.60
CA THR A 297 23.58 26.65 24.83
C THR A 297 24.16 27.76 25.71
N ALA A 298 23.95 27.70 27.03
CA ALA A 298 24.40 28.71 27.97
C ALA A 298 25.94 28.69 28.15
N THR A 299 26.56 29.87 28.11
CA THR A 299 28.03 30.05 28.09
C THR A 299 28.67 30.09 29.48
N ASN A 300 27.85 30.05 30.53
CA ASN A 300 28.28 30.10 31.92
C ASN A 300 28.67 28.72 32.49
N TYR A 301 28.70 27.69 31.64
CA TYR A 301 29.10 26.33 32.00
C TYR A 301 30.44 25.95 31.36
N VAL A 302 31.22 25.17 32.11
CA VAL A 302 32.54 24.70 31.71
C VAL A 302 32.39 23.44 30.85
N ASP A 303 32.80 23.52 29.59
CA ASP A 303 32.78 22.38 28.68
C ASP A 303 33.72 21.25 29.16
N GLY A 304 33.40 19.99 28.81
CA GLY A 304 34.15 18.82 29.27
C GLY A 304 33.87 18.37 30.71
N THR A 305 33.00 19.07 31.45
CA THR A 305 32.61 18.73 32.83
C THR A 305 31.22 18.13 32.96
N ALA A 306 30.49 17.97 31.85
CA ALA A 306 29.13 17.46 31.87
C ALA A 306 29.10 16.01 32.35
N LYS A 307 28.09 15.70 33.16
CA LYS A 307 27.68 14.33 33.48
C LYS A 307 26.20 14.21 33.14
N TRP A 308 25.93 13.61 31.99
CA TRP A 308 24.58 13.39 31.52
C TRP A 308 23.93 12.24 32.29
N GLY A 309 22.72 12.49 32.79
CA GLY A 309 21.85 11.47 33.36
C GLY A 309 20.90 10.88 32.31
N PRO A 310 19.89 10.11 32.74
CA PRO A 310 18.91 9.52 31.84
C PRO A 310 18.22 10.59 30.98
N ILE A 311 18.00 10.24 29.71
CA ILE A 311 17.21 11.03 28.76
C ILE A 311 15.87 10.33 28.58
N VAL A 312 14.78 11.06 28.80
CA VAL A 312 13.40 10.55 28.77
C VAL A 312 12.56 11.26 27.71
N GLY A 313 11.43 10.67 27.31
CA GLY A 313 10.48 11.22 26.34
C GLY A 313 10.55 10.58 24.96
N ALA A 314 11.54 9.71 24.71
CA ALA A 314 11.73 8.99 23.44
C ALA A 314 10.50 8.16 23.02
N GLU A 315 9.78 7.59 24.00
CA GLU A 315 8.58 6.80 23.82
C GLU A 315 7.40 7.59 23.22
N THR A 316 7.40 8.91 23.39
CA THR A 316 6.31 9.79 22.92
C THR A 316 6.52 10.29 21.48
N PHE A 317 7.62 9.89 20.84
CA PHE A 317 7.96 10.37 19.51
C PHE A 317 6.93 9.95 18.48
N LYS A 318 6.58 10.91 17.63
CA LYS A 318 5.82 10.67 16.41
C LYS A 318 6.80 10.23 15.32
N ILE A 319 6.46 9.13 14.66
CA ILE A 319 7.17 8.63 13.49
C ILE A 319 6.30 8.94 12.28
N ILE A 320 6.84 9.71 11.35
CA ILE A 320 6.16 10.17 10.15
C ILE A 320 6.89 9.54 8.96
N PRO A 321 6.30 8.53 8.29
CA PRO A 321 6.90 7.92 7.11
C PRO A 321 7.07 8.97 6.00
N LEU A 322 8.28 9.08 5.43
CA LEU A 322 8.51 9.89 4.25
C LEU A 322 8.51 8.98 3.03
N THR A 323 7.29 8.73 2.54
CA THR A 323 7.04 7.96 1.32
C THR A 323 7.74 8.66 0.16
N SER A 324 8.77 8.01 -0.41
CA SER A 324 9.61 8.37 -1.56
C SER A 324 11.13 8.38 -1.31
N ALA A 325 11.60 8.35 -0.06
CA ALA A 325 13.02 8.57 0.27
C ALA A 325 13.72 7.43 1.02
N MET A 326 13.01 6.33 1.32
CA MET A 326 13.44 5.31 2.29
C MET A 326 13.79 5.90 3.66
N THR A 327 13.00 6.88 4.11
CA THR A 327 13.27 7.62 5.34
C THR A 327 12.00 7.76 6.16
N ALA A 328 12.13 7.76 7.49
CA ALA A 328 11.07 8.23 8.39
C ALA A 328 11.55 9.46 9.17
N SER A 329 10.69 10.48 9.28
CA SER A 329 10.94 11.59 10.19
C SER A 329 10.52 11.21 11.60
N VAL A 330 11.32 11.59 12.58
CA VAL A 330 10.99 11.42 14.00
C VAL A 330 10.93 12.79 14.66
N VAL A 331 9.85 13.05 15.40
CA VAL A 331 9.65 14.34 16.08
C VAL A 331 9.11 14.10 17.47
N GLY A 332 9.68 14.78 18.45
CA GLY A 332 9.26 14.66 19.84
C GLY A 332 9.95 15.64 20.76
N THR A 333 9.80 15.41 22.06
CA THR A 333 10.45 16.20 23.11
C THR A 333 11.30 15.27 23.96
N LEU A 334 12.53 15.68 24.21
CA LEU A 334 13.44 14.99 25.13
C LEU A 334 13.66 15.86 26.35
N THR A 335 13.75 15.20 27.50
CA THR A 335 14.20 15.82 28.74
C THR A 335 15.42 15.06 29.25
N ALA A 336 16.51 15.77 29.46
CA ALA A 336 17.75 15.22 30.01
C ALA A 336 18.07 15.87 31.35
N THR A 337 18.51 15.06 32.29
CA THR A 337 19.16 15.54 33.51
C THR A 337 20.66 15.65 33.26
N ILE A 338 21.30 16.69 33.79
CA ILE A 338 22.74 16.91 33.62
C ILE A 338 23.31 17.56 34.86
N THR A 339 24.49 17.12 35.28
CA THR A 339 25.30 17.82 36.28
C THR A 339 26.50 18.44 35.57
N VAL A 340 26.73 19.74 35.76
CA VAL A 340 27.78 20.46 35.04
C VAL A 340 28.39 21.54 35.94
N GLN A 341 29.67 21.86 35.72
CA GLN A 341 30.35 22.91 36.46
C GLN A 341 30.02 24.29 35.86
N HIS A 342 29.62 25.23 36.71
CA HIS A 342 29.46 26.64 36.39
C HIS A 342 30.82 27.35 36.41
N ASN A 343 30.98 28.45 35.67
CA ASN A 343 32.22 29.24 35.63
C ASN A 343 32.65 29.78 37.01
N SER A 344 31.72 29.85 37.98
CA SER A 344 32.03 30.19 39.37
C SER A 344 32.68 29.04 40.17
N GLY A 345 32.87 27.86 39.58
CA GLY A 345 33.40 26.66 40.22
C GLY A 345 32.34 25.77 40.88
N ALA A 346 31.09 26.22 40.99
CA ALA A 346 30.00 25.41 41.56
C ALA A 346 29.55 24.32 40.58
N VAL A 347 29.37 23.09 41.08
CA VAL A 347 28.76 21.99 40.31
C VAL A 347 27.27 21.99 40.60
N VAL A 348 26.46 22.17 39.56
CA VAL A 348 25.01 22.33 39.70
C VAL A 348 24.25 21.29 38.87
N PRO A 349 23.16 20.72 39.41
CA PRO A 349 22.23 19.95 38.60
C PRO A 349 21.41 20.90 37.72
N ASN A 350 21.11 20.46 36.51
CA ASN A 350 20.26 21.16 35.57
C ASN A 350 19.38 20.16 34.82
N THR A 351 18.25 20.63 34.30
CA THR A 351 17.35 19.85 33.45
C THR A 351 17.15 20.59 32.14
N VAL A 352 17.36 19.89 31.04
CA VAL A 352 17.24 20.43 29.69
C VAL A 352 16.09 19.73 28.99
N THR A 353 15.07 20.50 28.60
CA THR A 353 13.96 20.01 27.79
C THR A 353 13.98 20.69 26.43
N VAL A 354 14.01 19.88 25.38
CA VAL A 354 14.12 20.36 23.99
C VAL A 354 13.16 19.61 23.08
N ALA A 355 12.52 20.34 22.17
CA ALA A 355 11.86 19.75 21.02
C ALA A 355 12.93 19.36 20.00
N VAL A 356 12.87 18.13 19.51
CA VAL A 356 13.89 17.58 18.60
C VAL A 356 13.22 16.96 17.39
N SER A 357 13.92 17.02 16.27
CA SER A 357 13.54 16.33 15.05
C SER A 357 14.74 15.61 14.48
N GLY A 358 14.48 14.51 13.78
CA GLY A 358 15.51 13.74 13.10
C GLY A 358 14.94 12.91 11.98
N SER A 359 15.82 12.18 11.31
CA SER A 359 15.48 11.26 10.22
C SER A 359 16.10 9.90 10.45
N ALA A 360 15.32 8.85 10.23
CA ALA A 360 15.73 7.46 10.29
C ALA A 360 15.89 6.92 8.87
N ASP A 361 17.09 6.48 8.51
CA ASP A 361 17.39 5.85 7.22
C ASP A 361 16.95 4.38 7.24
N LEU A 362 15.86 4.08 6.53
CA LEU A 362 15.25 2.75 6.43
C LEU A 362 15.95 1.85 5.39
N SER A 363 17.00 2.32 4.71
CA SER A 363 17.84 1.47 3.85
C SER A 363 18.90 0.69 4.64
N THR A 364 19.07 0.99 5.92
CA THR A 364 20.04 0.35 6.82
C THR A 364 19.36 -0.54 7.86
N SER A 365 20.04 -1.62 8.27
CA SER A 365 19.55 -2.53 9.31
C SER A 365 20.60 -2.67 10.43
N PRO A 366 20.33 -2.16 11.66
CA PRO A 366 19.15 -1.38 12.07
C PRO A 366 19.10 0.01 11.41
N PRO A 367 17.94 0.69 11.42
CA PRO A 367 17.81 2.04 10.86
C PRO A 367 18.76 3.04 11.55
N LYS A 368 19.49 3.82 10.74
CA LYS A 368 20.41 4.85 11.24
C LYS A 368 19.67 6.17 11.47
N LEU A 369 19.73 6.69 12.69
CA LEU A 369 19.13 7.97 13.05
C LEU A 369 20.11 9.14 12.87
N THR A 370 19.63 10.25 12.32
CA THR A 370 20.36 11.52 12.22
C THR A 370 19.49 12.64 12.79
N TRP A 371 20.02 13.41 13.73
CA TRP A 371 19.34 14.52 14.37
C TRP A 371 19.59 15.85 13.64
N ASN A 372 18.60 16.74 13.64
CA ASN A 372 18.65 18.05 12.98
C ASN A 372 19.07 19.19 13.91
#